data_AF-A0A7Y7BFB1-F1
#
_entry.id   AF-A0A7Y7BFB1-F1
#
_cell.length_a   1.000
_cell.length_b   1.000
_cell.length_c   1.000
_cell.angle_alpha   90.00
_cell.angle_beta   90.00
_cell.angle_gamma   90.00
#
_symmetry.space_group_name_H-M   'P 1'
#
loop_
_entity.id
_entity.type
_entity.pdbx_description
1 polymer ?
#
loop_
_entity_poly.entity_id
_entity_poly.type
_entity_poly.pdbx_seq_one_letter_code
_entity_poly.pdbx_strand_id
1 'polypeptide(L)'
;MNTKVQSVKNLLLLLGMLLATFIMFSQDVLAQEEYKCTPCGCSEDNTIVHAPGNCRNCGMKLININNPSEGLNYTNLFNNRACKLIRETENLIILDVRSEGEFAQRTSQIGRLKKAINIPITDIEERLSEIDTHKSKPILVYCSVSARSPRVSQLLADSGFTKIYNLMGGLNAWNAASAENLPCKTDYLETK
;
A
#
# COMPACT_ATOMS: atom_id res chain seq x y z
N MET A 1 15.74 20.29 66.43
CA MET A 1 14.83 19.27 65.85
C MET A 1 14.62 19.40 64.33
N ASN A 2 15.32 20.30 63.61
CA ASN A 2 14.99 20.65 62.22
C ASN A 2 15.80 19.91 61.13
N THR A 3 17.02 19.45 61.44
CA THR A 3 17.93 18.83 60.47
C THR A 3 17.55 17.41 60.09
N LYS A 4 17.04 16.62 61.05
CA LYS A 4 16.60 15.23 60.82
C LYS A 4 15.38 15.17 59.91
N VAL A 5 14.43 16.10 60.08
CA VAL A 5 13.23 16.20 59.24
C VAL A 5 13.60 16.63 57.81
N GLN A 6 14.54 17.55 57.66
CA GLN A 6 15.00 17.99 56.33
C GLN A 6 15.75 16.88 55.59
N SER A 7 16.55 16.08 56.30
CA SER A 7 17.24 14.93 55.72
C SER A 7 16.28 13.86 55.20
N VAL A 8 15.19 13.59 55.92
CA VAL A 8 14.16 12.63 55.49
C VAL A 8 13.36 13.17 54.30
N LYS A 9 13.04 14.47 54.28
CA LYS A 9 12.40 15.12 53.12
C LYS A 9 13.28 15.08 51.88
N ASN A 10 14.58 15.38 52.00
CA ASN A 10 15.52 15.32 50.89
C ASN A 10 15.71 13.88 50.37
N LEU A 11 15.72 12.89 51.25
CA LEU A 11 15.80 11.48 50.88
C LEU A 11 14.53 11.00 50.15
N LEU A 12 13.35 11.40 50.61
CA LEU A 12 12.07 11.11 49.95
C LEU A 12 11.94 11.80 48.58
N LEU A 13 12.43 13.04 48.46
CA LEU A 13 12.50 13.77 47.19
C LEU A 13 13.46 13.10 46.21
N LEU A 14 14.63 12.64 46.67
CA LEU A 14 15.59 11.90 45.84
C LEU A 14 15.07 10.53 45.42
N LEU A 15 14.40 9.78 46.31
CA LEU A 15 13.73 8.52 45.96
C LEU A 15 12.59 8.76 44.97
N GLY A 16 11.80 9.83 45.14
CA GLY A 16 10.73 10.20 44.22
C GLY A 16 11.27 10.58 42.83
N MET A 17 12.38 11.32 42.76
CA MET A 17 13.06 11.65 41.51
C MET A 17 13.65 10.40 40.84
N LEU A 18 14.30 9.50 41.59
CA LEU A 18 14.82 8.23 41.07
C LEU A 18 13.70 7.33 40.53
N LEU A 19 12.58 7.23 41.23
CA LEU A 19 11.41 6.45 40.80
C LEU A 19 10.76 7.06 39.56
N ALA A 20 10.63 8.39 39.50
CA ALA A 20 10.12 9.08 38.31
C ALA A 20 11.05 8.90 37.10
N THR A 21 12.37 8.99 37.29
CA THR A 21 13.32 8.70 36.20
C THR A 21 13.29 7.24 35.78
N PHE A 22 13.09 6.29 36.70
CA PHE A 22 12.96 4.86 36.38
C PHE A 22 11.66 4.56 35.62
N ILE A 23 10.55 5.21 35.98
CA ILE A 23 9.26 5.10 35.27
C ILE A 23 9.35 5.73 33.88
N MET A 24 9.98 6.90 33.73
CA MET A 24 10.23 7.51 32.42
C MET A 24 11.17 6.65 31.54
N PHE A 25 12.24 6.10 32.12
CA PHE A 25 13.10 5.13 31.41
C PHE A 25 12.37 3.85 30.99
N SER A 26 11.33 3.44 31.72
CA SER A 26 10.57 2.22 31.41
C SER A 26 9.53 2.38 30.30
N GLN A 27 9.01 3.59 30.08
CA GLN A 27 8.05 3.85 29.00
C GLN A 27 8.73 4.01 27.63
N ASP A 28 10.01 4.38 27.63
CA ASP A 28 10.88 4.47 26.45
C ASP A 28 11.59 3.13 26.12
N VAL A 29 11.18 2.01 26.73
CA VAL A 29 11.53 0.66 26.26
C VAL A 29 10.79 0.43 24.92
N LEU A 30 11.37 1.05 23.89
CA LEU A 30 11.29 0.82 22.45
C LEU A 30 10.21 -0.20 22.06
N ALA A 31 9.02 0.28 21.74
CA ALA A 31 8.16 -0.45 20.81
C ALA A 31 8.98 -0.64 19.53
N GLN A 32 9.49 -1.85 19.33
CA GLN A 32 10.32 -2.17 18.19
C GLN A 32 9.49 -1.97 16.93
N GLU A 33 9.88 -1.01 16.08
CA GLU A 33 9.12 -0.72 14.86
C GLU A 33 9.00 -1.98 14.00
N GLU A 34 7.78 -2.29 13.60
CA GLU A 34 7.48 -3.47 12.81
C GLU A 34 7.18 -3.08 11.37
N TYR A 35 7.76 -3.84 10.45
CA TYR A 35 7.64 -3.62 9.02
C TYR A 35 7.18 -4.90 8.34
N LYS A 36 6.48 -4.76 7.22
CA LYS A 36 6.10 -5.87 6.35
C LYS A 36 6.17 -5.49 4.88
N CYS A 37 6.15 -6.49 4.01
CA CYS A 37 5.99 -6.23 2.58
C CYS A 37 4.55 -5.76 2.29
N THR A 38 4.38 -4.88 1.30
CA THR A 38 3.05 -4.69 0.70
C THR A 38 2.60 -6.03 0.12
N PRO A 39 1.33 -6.45 0.32
CA PRO A 39 0.86 -7.72 -0.22
C PRO A 39 1.11 -7.80 -1.72
N CYS A 40 2.05 -8.66 -2.12
CA CYS A 40 2.46 -8.83 -3.52
C CYS A 40 2.39 -10.31 -3.95
N GLY A 41 1.81 -11.17 -3.11
CA GLY A 41 1.66 -12.60 -3.32
C GLY A 41 2.94 -13.40 -3.10
N CYS A 42 3.93 -12.86 -2.39
CA CYS A 42 5.18 -13.58 -2.10
C CYS A 42 5.17 -14.25 -0.73
N SER A 43 6.14 -15.14 -0.48
CA SER A 43 6.32 -15.82 0.80
C SER A 43 6.52 -14.85 1.98
N GLU A 44 6.96 -13.61 1.71
CA GLU A 44 7.26 -12.59 2.71
C GLU A 44 6.03 -11.73 3.07
N ASP A 45 4.88 -11.88 2.40
CA ASP A 45 3.71 -11.01 2.59
C ASP A 45 3.19 -10.96 4.05
N ASN A 46 3.38 -12.06 4.79
CA ASN A 46 2.98 -12.17 6.20
C ASN A 46 4.18 -12.12 7.17
N THR A 47 5.38 -11.85 6.66
CA THR A 47 6.59 -11.80 7.48
C THR A 47 6.70 -10.41 8.11
N ILE A 48 6.72 -10.38 9.44
CA ILE A 48 7.04 -9.19 10.21
C ILE A 48 8.55 -9.14 10.36
N VAL A 49 9.13 -7.99 10.04
CA VAL A 49 10.55 -7.69 10.32
C VAL A 49 10.65 -6.47 11.22
N HIS A 50 11.77 -6.35 11.90
CA HIS A 50 11.98 -5.33 12.94
C HIS A 50 12.98 -4.25 12.53
N ALA A 51 13.15 -4.04 11.22
CA ALA A 51 14.01 -3.02 10.65
C ALA A 51 13.47 -2.57 9.28
N PRO A 52 13.65 -1.29 8.91
CA PRO A 52 13.35 -0.82 7.57
C PRO A 52 14.27 -1.53 6.55
N GLY A 53 13.81 -1.60 5.30
CA GLY A 53 14.58 -2.21 4.23
C GLY A 53 13.70 -2.61 3.05
N ASN A 54 14.17 -3.57 2.29
CA ASN A 54 13.47 -4.11 1.12
C ASN A 54 13.10 -5.57 1.36
N CYS A 55 11.96 -5.99 0.83
CA CYS A 55 11.52 -7.37 0.83
C CYS A 55 12.53 -8.24 0.10
N ARG A 56 13.00 -9.32 0.75
CA ARG A 56 14.03 -10.23 0.20
C ARG A 56 13.61 -10.92 -1.09
N ASN A 57 12.30 -11.10 -1.30
CA ASN A 57 11.78 -11.78 -2.48
C ASN A 57 11.48 -10.82 -3.64
N CYS A 58 10.82 -9.69 -3.38
CA CYS A 58 10.35 -8.80 -4.45
C CYS A 58 11.14 -7.49 -4.57
N GLY A 59 12.06 -7.20 -3.67
CA GLY A 59 12.86 -5.97 -3.66
C GLY A 59 12.09 -4.70 -3.30
N MET A 60 10.76 -4.77 -3.10
CA MET A 60 9.95 -3.62 -2.73
C MET A 60 10.28 -3.13 -1.32
N LYS A 61 10.22 -1.81 -1.11
CA LYS A 61 10.38 -1.21 0.21
C LYS A 61 9.35 -1.77 1.19
N LEU A 62 9.81 -2.12 2.38
CA LEU A 62 8.96 -2.57 3.47
C LEU A 62 8.20 -1.38 4.06
N ILE A 63 6.92 -1.59 4.36
CA ILE A 63 6.02 -0.60 4.92
C ILE A 63 5.97 -0.77 6.44
N ASN A 64 6.01 0.35 7.17
CA ASN A 64 5.81 0.35 8.62
C ASN A 64 4.36 -0.07 8.91
N ILE A 65 4.16 -1.06 9.77
CA ILE A 65 2.83 -1.61 10.08
C ILE A 65 1.95 -0.57 10.80
N ASN A 66 2.57 0.29 11.61
CA ASN A 66 1.89 1.37 12.33
C ASN A 66 1.70 2.63 11.46
N ASN A 67 2.44 2.75 10.36
CA ASN A 67 2.27 3.80 9.36
C ASN A 67 2.40 3.27 7.91
N PRO A 68 1.42 2.51 7.39
CA PRO A 68 1.55 1.80 6.12
C PRO A 68 1.70 2.68 4.88
N SER A 69 1.34 3.97 5.00
CA SER A 69 1.55 4.98 3.96
C SER A 69 2.98 5.49 3.88
N GLU A 70 3.76 5.32 4.95
CA GLU A 70 5.14 5.81 5.00
C GLU A 70 6.03 4.98 4.08
N GLY A 71 6.62 5.65 3.09
CA GLY A 71 7.49 5.03 2.10
C GLY A 71 6.80 4.49 0.84
N LEU A 72 5.48 4.66 0.71
CA LEU A 72 4.78 4.44 -0.55
C LEU A 72 4.56 5.77 -1.28
N ASN A 73 4.96 5.83 -2.55
CA ASN A 73 4.71 7.00 -3.41
C ASN A 73 3.44 6.81 -4.26
N TYR A 74 2.54 5.93 -3.83
CA TYR A 74 1.25 5.65 -4.45
C TYR A 74 0.21 5.27 -3.38
N THR A 75 -1.07 5.35 -3.71
CA THR A 75 -2.18 5.09 -2.78
C THR A 75 -2.84 3.75 -3.05
N ASN A 76 -2.96 2.90 -2.03
CA ASN A 76 -3.74 1.67 -2.12
C ASN A 76 -5.25 1.97 -1.95
N LEU A 77 -6.07 1.51 -2.89
CA LEU A 77 -7.53 1.64 -2.85
C LEU A 77 -8.21 0.27 -2.83
N PHE A 78 -9.17 0.10 -1.94
CA PHE A 78 -10.12 -1.02 -1.98
C PHE A 78 -11.26 -0.71 -2.97
N ASN A 79 -12.02 -1.75 -3.34
CA ASN A 79 -13.02 -1.72 -4.40
C ASN A 79 -13.97 -0.52 -4.37
N ASN A 80 -14.57 -0.20 -3.22
CA ASN A 80 -15.54 0.90 -3.10
C ASN A 80 -14.91 2.28 -3.39
N ARG A 81 -13.68 2.51 -2.92
CA ARG A 81 -12.93 3.75 -3.18
C ARG A 81 -12.42 3.81 -4.62
N ALA A 82 -11.98 2.68 -5.19
CA ALA A 82 -11.59 2.61 -6.59
C ALA A 82 -12.79 2.85 -7.52
N CYS A 83 -13.95 2.31 -7.19
CA CYS A 83 -15.24 2.58 -7.85
C CYS A 83 -15.59 4.08 -7.82
N LYS A 84 -15.47 4.72 -6.65
CA LYS A 84 -15.65 6.17 -6.51
C LYS A 84 -14.66 6.95 -7.38
N LEU A 85 -13.38 6.55 -7.39
CA LEU A 85 -12.34 7.16 -8.22
C LEU A 85 -12.72 7.08 -9.72
N ILE A 86 -13.11 5.89 -10.20
CA ILE A 86 -13.52 5.69 -11.61
C ILE A 86 -14.72 6.56 -11.98
N ARG A 87 -15.70 6.69 -11.09
CA ARG A 87 -16.92 7.47 -11.34
C ARG A 87 -16.70 8.98 -11.34
N GLU A 88 -15.86 9.49 -10.45
CA GLU A 88 -15.76 10.93 -10.17
C GLU A 88 -14.55 11.60 -10.84
N THR A 89 -13.64 10.82 -11.43
CA THR A 89 -12.39 11.35 -11.96
C THR A 89 -12.42 11.36 -13.48
N GLU A 90 -12.65 12.53 -14.04
CA GLU A 90 -12.47 12.76 -15.47
C GLU A 90 -11.00 12.54 -15.85
N ASN A 91 -10.75 11.94 -17.03
CA ASN A 91 -9.42 11.62 -17.54
C ASN A 91 -8.58 10.66 -16.68
N LEU A 92 -9.22 9.84 -15.83
CA LEU A 92 -8.56 8.72 -15.15
C LEU A 92 -7.97 7.75 -16.18
N ILE A 93 -6.69 7.42 -16.03
CA ILE A 93 -6.06 6.33 -16.76
C ILE A 93 -6.27 5.05 -15.95
N ILE A 94 -6.75 3.99 -16.58
CA ILE A 94 -6.87 2.68 -15.96
C ILE A 94 -5.84 1.77 -16.64
N LEU A 95 -4.90 1.23 -15.87
CA LEU A 95 -3.79 0.42 -16.36
C LEU A 95 -3.94 -1.03 -15.88
N ASP A 96 -4.19 -1.93 -16.82
CA ASP A 96 -4.19 -3.37 -16.59
C ASP A 96 -2.79 -3.93 -16.87
N VAL A 97 -2.11 -4.39 -15.83
CA VAL A 97 -0.73 -4.92 -15.93
C VAL A 97 -0.66 -6.44 -16.05
N ARG A 98 -1.81 -7.07 -16.36
CA ARG A 98 -1.87 -8.50 -16.67
C ARG A 98 -1.31 -8.80 -18.06
N SER A 99 -1.10 -10.08 -18.34
CA SER A 99 -0.74 -10.51 -19.69
C SER A 99 -1.83 -10.16 -20.70
N GLU A 100 -1.47 -10.02 -21.97
CA GLU A 100 -2.43 -9.79 -23.05
C GLU A 100 -3.47 -10.91 -23.15
N GLY A 101 -3.08 -12.15 -22.80
CA GLY A 101 -4.00 -13.29 -22.75
C GLY A 101 -5.08 -13.12 -21.69
N GLU A 102 -4.73 -12.63 -20.50
CA GLU A 102 -5.67 -12.35 -19.42
C GLU A 102 -6.57 -11.17 -19.77
N PHE A 103 -6.00 -10.09 -20.32
CA PHE A 103 -6.75 -8.90 -20.72
C PHE A 103 -7.73 -9.18 -21.87
N ALA A 104 -7.31 -9.97 -22.86
CA ALA A 104 -8.15 -10.39 -23.98
C ALA A 104 -9.15 -11.50 -23.64
N GLN A 105 -9.14 -11.98 -22.39
CA GLN A 105 -9.98 -13.06 -21.86
C GLN A 105 -9.76 -14.43 -22.53
N ARG A 106 -8.52 -14.71 -22.95
CA ARG A 106 -8.11 -15.99 -23.55
C ARG A 106 -7.59 -16.98 -22.50
N THR A 107 -6.97 -16.49 -21.43
CA THR A 107 -6.35 -17.33 -20.38
C THR A 107 -7.02 -17.18 -19.02
N SER A 108 -7.95 -16.22 -18.88
CA SER A 108 -8.71 -15.97 -17.65
C SER A 108 -10.04 -15.30 -17.99
N GLN A 109 -11.13 -15.73 -17.36
CA GLN A 109 -12.49 -15.24 -17.62
C GLN A 109 -13.02 -14.28 -16.56
N ILE A 110 -12.12 -13.53 -15.90
CA ILE A 110 -12.48 -12.57 -14.85
C ILE A 110 -12.80 -11.17 -15.41
N GLY A 111 -12.86 -11.01 -16.74
CA GLY A 111 -13.11 -9.73 -17.40
C GLY A 111 -11.92 -8.75 -17.36
N ARG A 112 -12.21 -7.48 -17.60
CA ARG A 112 -11.32 -6.32 -17.45
C ARG A 112 -12.12 -5.08 -17.05
N LEU A 113 -11.45 -4.05 -16.52
CA LEU A 113 -12.11 -2.76 -16.34
C LEU A 113 -12.29 -2.05 -17.68
N LYS A 114 -13.45 -1.43 -17.90
CA LYS A 114 -13.77 -0.68 -19.13
C LYS A 114 -12.74 0.43 -19.35
N LYS A 115 -12.38 0.65 -20.61
CA LYS A 115 -11.39 1.66 -21.05
C LYS A 115 -9.98 1.46 -20.48
N ALA A 116 -9.68 0.31 -19.87
CA ALA A 116 -8.34 0.02 -19.42
C ALA A 116 -7.36 -0.12 -20.60
N ILE A 117 -6.18 0.45 -20.43
CA ILE A 117 -5.01 0.24 -21.30
C ILE A 117 -4.28 -0.98 -20.75
N ASN A 118 -3.89 -1.91 -21.62
CA ASN A 118 -3.10 -3.07 -21.21
C ASN A 118 -1.62 -2.88 -21.56
N ILE A 119 -0.79 -2.84 -20.51
CA ILE A 119 0.66 -2.91 -20.63
C ILE A 119 1.11 -3.97 -19.62
N PRO A 120 1.42 -5.20 -20.08
CA PRO A 120 1.86 -6.28 -19.20
C PRO A 120 3.06 -5.85 -18.35
N ILE A 121 3.12 -6.33 -17.10
CA ILE A 121 4.26 -6.05 -16.21
C ILE A 121 5.62 -6.42 -16.83
N THR A 122 5.67 -7.41 -17.72
CA THR A 122 6.89 -7.84 -18.42
C THR A 122 7.38 -6.81 -19.42
N ASP A 123 6.49 -5.95 -19.90
CA ASP A 123 6.75 -5.02 -21.01
C ASP A 123 6.72 -3.56 -20.54
N ILE A 124 6.41 -3.32 -19.26
CA ILE A 124 6.13 -1.98 -18.73
C ILE A 124 7.33 -1.04 -18.82
N GLU A 125 8.54 -1.54 -18.65
CA GLU A 125 9.77 -0.74 -18.74
C GLU A 125 9.99 -0.24 -20.18
N GLU A 126 9.78 -1.12 -21.17
CA GLU A 126 9.95 -0.81 -22.59
C GLU A 126 8.81 0.06 -23.14
N ARG A 127 7.60 -0.12 -22.60
CA ARG A 127 6.37 0.53 -23.07
C ARG A 127 5.94 1.73 -22.21
N LEU A 128 6.78 2.15 -21.25
CA LEU A 128 6.47 3.25 -20.34
C LEU A 128 6.17 4.55 -21.09
N SER A 129 6.86 4.79 -22.21
CA SER A 129 6.68 5.96 -23.06
C SER A 129 5.26 6.10 -23.62
N GLU A 130 4.49 5.01 -23.72
CA GLU A 130 3.08 5.07 -24.15
C GLU A 130 2.20 5.90 -23.21
N ILE A 131 2.60 6.00 -21.94
CA ILE A 131 1.84 6.70 -20.89
C ILE A 131 2.60 7.88 -20.26
N ASP A 132 3.78 8.23 -20.77
CA ASP A 132 4.60 9.34 -20.24
C ASP A 132 3.87 10.70 -20.26
N THR A 133 2.99 10.91 -21.23
CA THR A 133 2.15 12.13 -21.30
C THR A 133 1.09 12.20 -20.20
N HIS A 134 1.00 11.19 -19.33
CA HIS A 134 0.02 11.07 -18.25
C HIS A 134 0.63 11.17 -16.85
N LYS A 135 1.90 11.58 -16.71
CA LYS A 135 2.60 11.70 -15.40
C LYS A 135 1.86 12.51 -14.32
N SER A 136 1.08 13.52 -14.73
CA SER A 136 0.28 14.36 -13.82
C SER A 136 -1.19 13.93 -13.70
N LYS A 137 -1.63 12.97 -14.52
CA LYS A 137 -3.01 12.45 -14.50
C LYS A 137 -3.14 11.36 -13.42
N PRO A 138 -4.34 11.20 -12.84
CA PRO A 138 -4.62 10.07 -11.97
C PRO A 138 -4.56 8.76 -12.76
N ILE A 139 -3.88 7.76 -12.20
CA ILE A 139 -3.72 6.42 -12.79
C ILE A 139 -4.15 5.38 -11.77
N LEU A 140 -5.13 4.54 -12.13
CA LEU A 140 -5.52 3.34 -11.39
C LEU A 140 -4.86 2.12 -12.00
N VAL A 141 -3.92 1.50 -11.29
CA VAL A 141 -3.20 0.30 -11.71
C VAL A 141 -3.84 -0.93 -11.07
N TYR A 142 -4.05 -1.99 -11.85
CA TYR A 142 -4.55 -3.25 -11.32
C TYR A 142 -3.98 -4.47 -12.04
N CYS A 143 -4.05 -5.62 -11.36
CA CYS A 143 -3.89 -6.93 -11.96
C CYS A 143 -4.94 -7.91 -11.38
N SER A 144 -4.76 -9.22 -11.52
CA SER A 144 -5.75 -10.22 -11.06
C SER A 144 -5.95 -10.22 -9.54
N VAL A 145 -4.86 -10.22 -8.75
CA VAL A 145 -4.89 -10.35 -7.27
C VAL A 145 -4.07 -9.29 -6.54
N SER A 146 -3.69 -8.19 -7.21
CA SER A 146 -2.75 -7.18 -6.68
C SER A 146 -1.33 -7.70 -6.38
N ALA A 147 -0.87 -8.78 -7.03
CA ALA A 147 0.52 -9.26 -6.91
C ALA A 147 1.51 -8.47 -7.80
N ARG A 148 1.05 -8.02 -8.97
CA ARG A 148 1.85 -7.31 -9.98
C ARG A 148 1.71 -5.80 -9.90
N SER A 149 0.49 -5.31 -9.64
CA SER A 149 0.18 -3.89 -9.68
C SER A 149 0.90 -3.02 -8.62
N PRO A 150 1.26 -3.50 -7.42
CA PRO A 150 2.10 -2.72 -6.50
C PRO A 150 3.49 -2.42 -7.07
N ARG A 151 4.12 -3.40 -7.73
CA ARG A 151 5.44 -3.23 -8.36
C ARG A 151 5.39 -2.20 -9.48
N VAL A 152 4.38 -2.29 -10.34
CA VAL A 152 4.18 -1.29 -11.41
C VAL A 152 3.85 0.07 -10.82
N SER A 153 3.05 0.15 -9.75
CA SER A 153 2.74 1.43 -9.09
C SER A 153 3.99 2.11 -8.54
N GLN A 154 4.90 1.34 -7.94
CA GLN A 154 6.19 1.87 -7.50
C GLN A 154 7.06 2.31 -8.67
N LEU A 155 7.16 1.50 -9.74
CA LEU A 155 7.92 1.85 -10.95
C LEU A 155 7.41 3.15 -11.59
N LEU A 156 6.09 3.34 -11.67
CA LEU A 156 5.51 4.59 -12.14
C LEU A 156 5.90 5.76 -11.24
N ALA A 157 5.86 5.59 -9.91
CA ALA A 157 6.25 6.64 -8.99
C ALA A 157 7.72 7.03 -9.16
N ASP A 158 8.61 6.04 -9.27
CA ASP A 158 10.04 6.23 -9.49
C ASP A 158 10.32 6.88 -10.86
N SER A 159 9.41 6.70 -11.82
CA SER A 159 9.44 7.31 -13.15
C SER A 159 8.80 8.70 -13.23
N GLY A 160 8.37 9.27 -12.10
CA GLY A 160 7.84 10.63 -11.99
C GLY A 160 6.33 10.78 -12.18
N PHE A 161 5.57 9.69 -12.10
CA PHE A 161 4.11 9.77 -12.02
C PHE A 161 3.69 10.18 -10.61
N THR A 162 2.71 11.07 -10.50
CA THR A 162 2.42 11.78 -9.23
C THR A 162 1.10 11.41 -8.57
N LYS A 163 0.18 10.77 -9.30
CA LYS A 163 -1.17 10.43 -8.82
C LYS A 163 -1.50 8.98 -9.13
N ILE A 164 -0.87 8.07 -8.38
CA ILE A 164 -0.94 6.64 -8.65
C ILE A 164 -1.82 5.97 -7.59
N TYR A 165 -2.74 5.15 -8.04
CA TYR A 165 -3.66 4.37 -7.22
C TYR A 165 -3.52 2.89 -7.57
N ASN A 166 -3.28 2.03 -6.58
CA ASN A 166 -3.25 0.57 -6.78
C ASN A 166 -4.57 -0.04 -6.31
N LEU A 167 -5.20 -0.87 -7.16
CA LEU A 167 -6.39 -1.64 -6.78
C LEU A 167 -6.00 -2.83 -5.90
N MET A 168 -6.29 -2.72 -4.60
CA MET A 168 -6.04 -3.78 -3.63
C MET A 168 -6.93 -5.00 -3.90
N GLY A 169 -6.33 -6.20 -3.83
CA GLY A 169 -6.99 -7.47 -4.16
C GLY A 169 -7.26 -7.69 -5.65
N GLY A 170 -7.01 -6.69 -6.50
CA GLY A 170 -7.13 -6.79 -7.95
C GLY A 170 -8.55 -7.09 -8.44
N LEU A 171 -8.64 -7.56 -9.69
CA LEU A 171 -9.92 -7.84 -10.33
C LEU A 171 -10.66 -9.04 -9.70
N ASN A 172 -9.95 -9.96 -9.03
CA ASN A 172 -10.58 -11.03 -8.28
C ASN A 172 -11.37 -10.49 -7.09
N ALA A 173 -10.78 -9.57 -6.32
CA ALA A 173 -11.51 -8.92 -5.23
C ALA A 173 -12.68 -8.07 -5.75
N TRP A 174 -12.50 -7.39 -6.89
CA TRP A 174 -13.60 -6.67 -7.57
C TRP A 174 -14.76 -7.61 -7.91
N ASN A 175 -14.45 -8.79 -8.45
CA ASN A 175 -15.46 -9.81 -8.81
C ASN A 175 -16.06 -10.53 -7.60
N ALA A 176 -15.34 -10.66 -6.50
CA ALA A 176 -15.84 -11.27 -5.27
C ALA A 176 -16.75 -10.32 -4.47
N ALA A 177 -16.68 -9.00 -4.70
CA ALA A 177 -17.49 -8.04 -3.98
C ALA A 177 -19.00 -8.22 -4.28
N SER A 178 -19.81 -8.14 -3.21
CA SER A 178 -21.27 -8.08 -3.32
C SER A 178 -21.72 -6.76 -3.92
N ALA A 179 -22.91 -6.75 -4.53
CA ALA A 179 -23.49 -5.53 -5.09
C ALA A 179 -23.68 -4.42 -4.05
N GLU A 180 -23.98 -4.77 -2.80
CA GLU A 180 -24.08 -3.82 -1.68
C GLU A 180 -22.75 -3.10 -1.42
N ASN A 181 -21.64 -3.84 -1.41
CA ASN A 181 -20.31 -3.30 -1.12
C ASN A 181 -19.61 -2.68 -2.35
N LEU A 182 -20.09 -2.99 -3.56
CA LEU A 182 -19.58 -2.45 -4.81
C LEU A 182 -20.71 -2.23 -5.84
N PRO A 183 -21.52 -1.17 -5.66
CA PRO A 183 -22.68 -0.94 -6.54
C PRO A 183 -22.31 -0.72 -8.01
N CYS A 184 -21.15 -0.11 -8.30
CA CYS A 184 -20.74 0.17 -9.68
C CYS A 184 -20.01 -1.00 -10.37
N LYS A 185 -20.01 -2.19 -9.77
CA LYS A 185 -19.25 -3.36 -10.24
C LYS A 185 -19.50 -3.64 -11.72
N THR A 186 -20.76 -3.69 -12.13
CA THR A 186 -21.19 -4.00 -13.50
C THR A 186 -21.05 -2.81 -14.45
N ASP A 187 -21.04 -1.58 -13.92
CA ASP A 187 -20.93 -0.36 -14.73
C ASP A 187 -19.56 -0.26 -15.39
N TYR A 188 -18.53 -0.79 -14.72
CA TYR A 188 -17.13 -0.67 -15.16
C TYR A 188 -16.43 -1.99 -15.44
N LEU A 189 -17.09 -3.14 -15.25
CA LEU A 189 -16.55 -4.43 -15.69
C LEU A 189 -16.97 -4.73 -17.14
N GLU A 190 -16.03 -5.17 -17.95
CA GLU A 190 -16.24 -5.70 -19.30
C GLU A 190 -15.88 -7.18 -19.30
N THR A 191 -16.85 -8.03 -19.62
CA THR A 191 -16.67 -9.45 -19.88
C THR A 191 -17.02 -9.70 -21.35
N LYS A 192 -16.28 -10.60 -22.01
CA LYS A 192 -16.58 -11.03 -23.37
C LYS A 192 -17.67 -12.09 -23.39
#